data_AF-Q06WG4-F1
#
_entry.id   AF-Q06WG4-F1
#
_cell.length_a   1.000
_cell.length_b   1.000
_cell.length_c   1.000
_cell.angle_alpha   90.00
_cell.angle_beta   90.00
_cell.angle_gamma   90.00
#
_symmetry.space_group_name_H-M   'P 1'
#
loop_
_entity.id
_entity.type
_entity.pdbx_description
1 polymer ?
#
loop_
_entity_poly.entity_id
_entity_poly.type
_entity_poly.pdbx_seq_one_letter_code
_entity_poly.pdbx_strand_id
1 'polypeptide(L)' 'MDLTKEKWLPVIFSNGDKKKISLRDLLDNRIQDLAYPRADFQGAAWQMLIGILQC' A
#
# COMPACT_ATOMS: atom_id res chain seq x y z
N MET A 1 -8.86 -7.85 -12.90
CA MET A 1 -8.15 -7.42 -11.68
C MET A 1 -8.50 -5.96 -11.42
N ASP A 2 -9.41 -5.69 -10.48
CA ASP A 2 -9.77 -4.32 -10.06
C ASP A 2 -8.95 -3.94 -8.83
N LEU A 3 -7.88 -3.16 -9.02
CA LEU A 3 -6.94 -2.75 -7.98
C LEU A 3 -7.57 -1.89 -6.87
N THR A 4 -8.75 -1.32 -7.12
CA THR A 4 -9.45 -0.51 -6.12
C THR A 4 -10.18 -1.36 -5.09
N LYS A 5 -10.56 -2.59 -5.45
CA LYS A 5 -11.35 -3.50 -4.59
C LYS A 5 -10.57 -4.74 -4.17
N GLU A 6 -9.67 -5.21 -5.01
CA GLU A 6 -8.89 -6.41 -4.74
C GLU A 6 -7.75 -6.12 -3.77
N LYS A 7 -7.46 -7.08 -2.89
CA LYS A 7 -6.38 -6.96 -1.90
C LYS A 7 -5.05 -7.36 -2.51
N TRP A 8 -4.29 -6.38 -2.99
CA TRP A 8 -3.02 -6.62 -3.68
C TRP A 8 -1.84 -5.89 -3.02
N LEU A 9 -2.08 -4.73 -2.40
CA LEU A 9 -1.04 -3.85 -1.89
C LEU A 9 -0.57 -4.32 -0.50
N PRO A 10 0.68 -4.78 -0.34
CA PRO A 10 1.20 -5.20 0.95
C PRO A 10 1.53 -3.96 1.81
N VAL A 11 0.98 -3.92 3.02
CA VAL A 11 1.22 -2.87 4.01
C VAL A 11 1.68 -3.45 5.33
N ILE A 12 2.39 -2.65 6.11
CA ILE A 12 2.66 -2.88 7.52
C ILE A 12 1.80 -1.93 8.35
N PHE A 13 1.11 -2.49 9.33
CA PHE A 13 0.32 -1.75 10.30
C PHE A 13 1.16 -1.31 11.48
N SER A 14 0.69 -0.32 12.23
CA SER A 14 1.33 0.19 13.45
C SER A 14 1.56 -0.86 14.54
N ASN A 15 0.81 -1.96 14.53
CA ASN A 15 1.02 -3.11 15.41
C ASN A 15 2.11 -4.09 14.91
N GLY A 16 2.72 -3.83 13.75
CA GLY A 16 3.70 -4.68 13.10
C GLY A 16 3.11 -5.75 12.17
N ASP A 17 1.78 -5.89 12.07
CA ASP A 17 1.14 -6.85 11.18
C ASP A 17 1.41 -6.50 9.71
N LYS A 18 1.67 -7.51 8.89
CA LYS A 18 1.78 -7.36 7.43
C LYS A 18 0.58 -8.00 6.76
N LYS A 19 -0.22 -7.23 6.01
CA LYS A 19 -1.36 -7.76 5.25
C LYS A 19 -1.46 -7.08 3.89
N LYS A 20 -2.19 -7.71 2.97
CA LYS A 20 -2.56 -7.10 1.70
C LYS A 20 -3.89 -6.37 1.84
N ILE A 21 -3.95 -5.17 1.30
CA ILE A 21 -5.13 -4.30 1.30
C ILE A 21 -5.50 -3.89 -0.13
N SER A 22 -6.71 -3.36 -0.30
CA SER A 22 -7.11 -2.68 -1.53
C SER A 22 -6.75 -1.19 -1.48
N LEU A 23 -6.78 -0.49 -2.62
CA LEU A 23 -6.55 0.97 -2.62
C LEU A 23 -7.64 1.74 -1.85
N ARG A 24 -8.86 1.19 -1.75
CA ARG A 24 -9.94 1.79 -0.93
C ARG A 24 -9.63 1.76 0.57
N ASP A 25 -8.88 0.77 1.01
CA ASP A 25 -8.49 0.61 2.41
C ASP A 25 -7.28 1.49 2.78
N LEU A 26 -6.66 2.18 1.80
CA LEU A 26 -5.43 2.97 2.00
C LEU A 26 -5.59 4.11 3.01
N LEU A 27 -6.81 4.60 3.20
CA LEU A 27 -7.14 5.67 4.16
C LEU A 27 -7.25 5.19 5.61
N ASP A 28 -6.96 3.91 5.89
CA ASP A 28 -6.88 3.40 7.26
C ASP A 28 -5.64 3.94 7.98
N ASN A 29 -5.86 4.81 8.98
CA ASN A 29 -4.82 5.44 9.78
C ASN A 29 -3.91 4.47 10.56
N ARG A 30 -4.25 3.17 10.61
CA ARG A 30 -3.40 2.15 11.22
C ARG A 30 -2.27 1.69 10.29
N ILE A 31 -2.34 2.01 9.00
CA ILE A 31 -1.29 1.70 8.03
C ILE A 31 -0.11 2.62 8.29
N GLN A 32 1.07 2.04 8.42
CA GLN A 32 2.30 2.77 8.71
C GLN A 32 3.20 2.92 7.47
N ASP A 33 3.36 1.85 6.69
CA ASP A 33 4.17 1.86 5.47
C ASP A 33 3.76 0.69 4.56
N LEU A 34 4.36 0.61 3.37
CA LEU A 34 4.33 -0.54 2.48
C LEU A 34 5.24 -1.66 2.99
N ALA A 35 4.89 -2.90 2.66
CA ALA A 35 5.60 -4.10 3.12
C ALA A 35 6.18 -4.92 1.96
N TYR A 36 6.83 -4.27 0.99
CA TYR A 36 7.51 -4.98 -0.09
C TYR A 36 8.87 -5.53 0.38
N PRO A 37 9.20 -6.79 0.07
CA PRO A 37 10.47 -7.40 0.49
C PRO A 37 11.69 -6.85 -0.26
N ARG A 38 11.49 -6.23 -1.43
CA ARG A 38 12.55 -5.67 -2.27
C ARG A 38 12.37 -4.16 -2.40
N ALA A 39 13.45 -3.42 -2.19
CA ALA A 39 13.48 -1.97 -2.17
C ALA A 39 12.97 -1.32 -3.47
N ASP A 40 13.28 -1.91 -4.63
CA ASP A 40 12.81 -1.38 -5.93
C ASP A 40 11.28 -1.34 -6.02
N PHE A 41 10.60 -2.37 -5.51
CA PHE A 41 9.13 -2.41 -5.48
C PHE A 41 8.55 -1.47 -4.42
N GLN A 42 9.23 -1.30 -3.28
CA GLN A 42 8.85 -0.33 -2.27
C GLN A 42 8.85 1.09 -2.86
N GLY A 43 9.93 1.46 -3.55
CA GLY A 43 10.08 2.78 -4.19
C GLY A 43 9.07 2.99 -5.32
N ALA A 44 8.91 2.01 -6.22
CA ALA A 44 7.95 2.08 -7.32
C ALA A 44 6.50 2.23 -6.82
N ALA A 45 6.14 1.49 -5.77
CA ALA A 45 4.81 1.58 -5.18
C ALA A 45 4.56 2.94 -4.53
N TRP A 46 5.56 3.51 -3.81
CA TRP A 46 5.46 4.87 -3.29
C TRP A 46 5.29 5.92 -4.40
N GLN A 47 6.07 5.83 -5.48
CA GLN A 47 5.93 6.73 -6.64
C GLN A 47 4.52 6.66 -7.25
N MET A 48 3.97 5.45 -7.39
CA MET A 48 2.59 5.26 -7.86
C MET A 48 1.57 5.89 -6.91
N LEU A 49 1.65 5.65 -5.60
CA LEU A 49 0.70 6.17 -4.62
C LEU A 49 0.72 7.70 -4.55
N ILE A 50 1.92 8.30 -4.62
CA ILE A 50 2.07 9.76 -4.67
C ILE A 50 1.45 10.30 -5.96
N GLY A 51 1.68 9.65 -7.10
CA GLY A 51 1.06 10.04 -8.37
C GLY A 51 -0.47 10.00 -8.33
N ILE A 52 -1.06 9.01 -7.65
CA ILE A 52 -2.52 8.93 -7.45
C ILE A 52 -3.03 10.10 -6.60
N LEU A 53 -2.29 10.50 -5.57
CA LEU A 53 -2.68 11.60 -4.67
C LEU A 53 -2.61 12.99 -5.34
N GLN A 54 -1.72 13.15 -6.32
CA GLN A 54 -1.50 14.43 -7.02
C GLN A 54 -2.49 14.70 -8.16
N CYS A 55 -3.35 13.74 -8.51
CA CYS A 55 -4.41 13.91 -9.51
C CYS A 55 -5.66 14.54 -8.88
#